data_AF-F9ZRJ2-F1
#
_entry.id   AF-F9ZRJ2-F1
#
_cell.length_a   1.000
_cell.length_b   1.000
_cell.length_c   1.000
_cell.angle_alpha   90.00
_cell.angle_beta   90.00
_cell.angle_gamma   90.00
#
_symmetry.space_group_name_H-M   'P 1'
#
loop_
_entity.id
_entity.type
_entity.pdbx_description
1 polymer ?
#
loop_
_entity_poly.entity_id
_entity_poly.type
_entity_poly.pdbx_seq_one_letter_code
_entity_poly.pdbx_strand_id
1 'polypeptide(L)'
;MESPFLLELREHLYGTPLAQERLRDALGRLEHLVGQLAQDLQIPHLGPSVGIGRQGDAQRLCVADHHWTGAVHAWGVAVCSTSPTGTLRADWHLAKVSRERLPRVVAALPQFFREYAALAVGQAGERASSQRLLSIAELLNETTGTPRSR
;
A
#
# COMPACT_ATOMS: atom_id res chain seq x y z
N MET A 1 16.77 7.79 8.20
CA MET A 1 17.13 6.36 8.21
C MET A 1 16.02 5.62 7.47
N GLU A 2 16.34 5.00 6.34
CA GLU A 2 15.37 4.23 5.57
C GLU A 2 14.87 3.03 6.38
N SER A 3 13.57 2.74 6.30
CA SER A 3 12.98 1.65 7.07
C SER A 3 13.37 0.32 6.41
N PRO A 4 14.04 -0.62 7.09
CA PRO A 4 14.56 -1.85 6.48
C PRO A 4 13.51 -2.65 5.71
N PHE A 5 12.28 -2.69 6.21
CA PHE A 5 11.19 -3.43 5.56
C PHE A 5 10.79 -2.85 4.18
N LEU A 6 11.01 -1.56 3.92
CA LEU A 6 10.74 -0.97 2.60
C LEU A 6 11.77 -1.43 1.56
N LEU A 7 13.03 -1.58 1.98
CA LEU A 7 14.10 -2.13 1.14
C LEU A 7 13.82 -3.59 0.82
N GLU A 8 13.40 -4.38 1.82
CA GLU A 8 12.98 -5.78 1.61
C GLU A 8 11.84 -5.87 0.59
N LEU A 9 10.79 -5.05 0.72
CA LEU A 9 9.68 -5.02 -0.24
C LEU A 9 10.14 -4.65 -1.65
N ARG A 10 11.02 -3.64 -1.76
CA ARG A 10 11.62 -3.24 -3.05
C ARG A 10 12.42 -4.39 -3.67
N GLU A 11 13.33 -5.00 -2.92
CA GLU A 11 14.13 -6.13 -3.40
C GLU A 11 13.23 -7.28 -3.88
N HIS A 12 12.13 -7.54 -3.17
CA HIS A 12 11.14 -8.53 -3.58
C HIS A 12 10.44 -8.18 -4.89
N LEU A 13 10.03 -6.92 -5.04
CA LEU A 13 9.43 -6.41 -6.28
C LEU A 13 10.36 -6.58 -7.49
N TYR A 14 11.67 -6.49 -7.29
CA TYR A 14 12.67 -6.55 -8.36
C TYR A 14 13.45 -7.86 -8.43
N GLY A 15 12.92 -8.94 -7.84
CA GLY A 15 13.35 -10.31 -8.16
C GLY A 15 14.10 -11.04 -7.05
N THR A 16 14.32 -10.42 -5.89
CA THR A 16 14.88 -11.12 -4.71
C THR A 16 13.75 -11.79 -3.92
N PRO A 17 13.59 -13.12 -3.95
CA PRO A 17 12.50 -13.77 -3.23
C PRO A 17 12.62 -13.57 -1.71
N LEU A 18 11.52 -13.18 -1.07
CA LEU A 18 11.39 -13.16 0.38
C LEU A 18 10.55 -14.35 0.84
N ALA A 19 10.89 -14.89 2.00
CA ALA A 19 10.03 -15.84 2.69
C ALA A 19 8.65 -15.20 2.99
N GLN A 20 7.58 -15.99 2.86
CA GLN A 20 6.21 -15.49 3.01
C GLN A 20 5.96 -14.80 4.36
N GLU A 21 6.55 -15.30 5.45
CA GLU A 21 6.44 -14.70 6.78
C GLU A 21 7.07 -13.31 6.83
N ARG A 22 8.29 -13.16 6.31
CA ARG A 22 8.96 -11.86 6.20
C ARG A 22 8.18 -10.87 5.33
N LEU A 23 7.59 -11.35 4.24
CA LEU A 23 6.77 -10.52 3.37
C LEU A 23 5.52 -10.01 4.10
N ARG A 24 4.85 -10.87 4.89
CA ARG A 24 3.70 -10.46 5.71
C ARG A 24 4.08 -9.49 6.81
N ASP A 25 5.21 -9.72 7.48
CA ASP A 25 5.74 -8.80 8.49
C ASP A 25 6.08 -7.43 7.90
N ALA A 26 6.70 -7.40 6.72
CA ALA A 26 7.00 -6.16 6.01
C ALA A 26 5.72 -5.41 5.61
N LEU A 27 4.69 -6.12 5.14
CA LEU A 27 3.37 -5.52 4.86
C LEU A 27 2.67 -5.03 6.13
N GLY A 28 2.81 -5.71 7.27
CA GLY A 28 2.26 -5.24 8.54
C GLY A 28 2.91 -3.95 9.02
N ARG A 29 4.23 -3.83 8.87
CA ARG A 29 4.98 -2.59 9.17
C ARG A 29 4.61 -1.47 8.20
N LEU A 30 4.44 -1.80 6.92
CA LEU A 30 3.98 -0.86 5.89
C LEU A 30 2.59 -0.33 6.22
N GLU A 31 1.66 -1.21 6.60
CA GLU A 31 0.30 -0.82 6.97
C GLU A 31 0.30 0.13 8.18
N HIS A 32 1.11 -0.14 9.20
CA HIS A 32 1.27 0.74 10.35
C HIS A 32 1.83 2.12 9.94
N LEU A 33 2.89 2.14 9.11
CA LEU A 33 3.45 3.38 8.59
C LEU A 33 2.42 4.19 7.79
N VAL A 34 1.69 3.55 6.89
CA VAL A 34 0.64 4.22 6.11
C VAL A 34 -0.49 4.70 7.02
N GLY A 35 -0.84 3.96 8.07
CA GLY A 35 -1.80 4.40 9.08
C GLY A 35 -1.39 5.71 9.76
N GLN A 36 -0.12 5.85 10.16
CA GLN A 36 0.39 7.09 10.73
C GLN A 36 0.33 8.26 9.74
N LEU A 37 0.74 8.04 8.50
CA LEU A 37 0.70 9.07 7.44
C LEU A 37 -0.74 9.45 7.09
N ALA A 38 -1.63 8.47 6.98
CA ALA A 38 -3.05 8.68 6.66
C ALA A 38 -3.79 9.37 7.81
N GLN A 39 -3.41 9.12 9.06
CA GLN A 39 -4.00 9.81 10.21
C GLN A 39 -3.69 11.31 10.22
N ASP A 40 -2.50 11.70 9.78
CA ASP A 40 -2.10 13.11 9.63
C ASP A 40 -2.72 13.76 8.39
N LEU A 41 -2.76 13.04 7.27
CA LEU A 41 -3.25 13.58 6.00
C LEU A 41 -4.77 13.62 5.93
N GLN A 42 -5.45 12.57 6.39
CA GLN A 42 -6.90 12.35 6.29
C GLN A 42 -7.43 12.49 4.85
N ILE A 43 -6.63 12.04 3.87
CA ILE A 43 -6.98 12.06 2.45
C ILE A 43 -7.39 10.65 2.03
N PRO A 44 -8.66 10.42 1.65
CA PRO A 44 -9.06 9.11 1.15
C PRO A 44 -8.48 8.85 -0.24
N HIS A 45 -8.10 7.60 -0.51
CA HIS A 45 -7.54 7.21 -1.80
C HIS A 45 -8.05 5.82 -2.20
N LEU A 46 -8.58 5.73 -3.41
CA LEU A 46 -9.00 4.48 -4.05
C LEU A 46 -7.93 4.03 -5.05
N GLY A 47 -7.04 3.15 -4.59
CA GLY A 47 -5.85 2.72 -5.32
C GLY A 47 -6.08 1.52 -6.24
N PRO A 48 -5.02 0.84 -6.69
CA PRO A 48 -5.09 -0.23 -7.68
C PRO A 48 -5.89 -1.45 -7.22
N SER A 49 -6.35 -2.21 -8.22
CA SER A 49 -7.07 -3.44 -7.98
C SER A 49 -6.16 -4.61 -7.58
N VAL A 50 -6.63 -5.39 -6.59
CA VAL A 50 -5.95 -6.56 -6.03
C VAL A 50 -6.90 -7.76 -5.93
N GLY A 51 -8.01 -7.74 -6.66
CA GLY A 51 -8.96 -8.84 -6.71
C GLY A 51 -8.39 -10.08 -7.42
N ILE A 52 -9.02 -11.21 -7.14
CA ILE A 52 -8.67 -12.53 -7.69
C ILE A 52 -9.85 -13.05 -8.51
N GLY A 53 -9.54 -13.77 -9.59
CA GLY A 53 -10.53 -14.47 -10.39
C GLY A 53 -11.46 -13.53 -11.17
N ARG A 54 -12.71 -13.95 -11.37
CA ARG A 54 -13.70 -13.21 -12.19
C ARG A 54 -14.17 -11.90 -11.55
N GLN A 55 -13.83 -11.64 -10.29
CA GLN A 55 -14.12 -10.40 -9.57
C GLN A 55 -12.87 -9.54 -9.41
N GLY A 56 -11.98 -9.56 -10.41
CA GLY A 56 -10.69 -8.90 -10.41
C GLY A 56 -10.75 -7.44 -9.96
N ASP A 57 -11.76 -6.66 -10.36
CA ASP A 57 -11.89 -5.23 -10.04
C ASP A 57 -12.67 -4.92 -8.77
N ALA A 58 -13.28 -5.92 -8.14
CA ALA A 58 -14.17 -5.72 -6.99
C ALA A 58 -13.41 -5.44 -5.67
N GLN A 59 -12.09 -5.59 -5.65
CA GLN A 59 -11.25 -5.50 -4.46
C GLN A 59 -10.04 -4.61 -4.74
N ARG A 60 -9.91 -3.50 -4.02
CA ARG A 60 -8.89 -2.47 -4.28
C ARG A 60 -8.14 -2.11 -3.00
N LEU A 61 -6.89 -1.67 -3.15
CA LEU A 61 -6.17 -1.01 -2.05
C LEU A 61 -6.81 0.34 -1.79
N CYS A 62 -7.18 0.63 -0.54
CA CYS A 62 -7.82 1.88 -0.19
C CYS A 62 -7.23 2.50 1.07
N VAL A 63 -7.04 3.82 1.05
CA VAL A 63 -6.83 4.63 2.25
C VAL A 63 -8.12 5.30 2.62
N ALA A 64 -8.58 5.09 3.85
CA ALA A 64 -9.77 5.74 4.41
C ALA A 64 -9.74 5.64 5.94
N ASP A 65 -10.71 6.27 6.60
CA ASP A 65 -11.06 5.97 7.99
C ASP A 65 -11.82 4.64 8.04
N HIS A 66 -11.08 3.55 8.31
CA HIS A 66 -11.62 2.20 8.23
C HIS A 66 -12.31 1.80 9.53
N HIS A 67 -13.49 1.18 9.38
CA HIS A 67 -14.26 0.63 10.49
C HIS A 67 -13.97 -0.87 10.59
N TRP A 68 -13.20 -1.27 11.60
CA TRP A 68 -12.90 -2.68 11.87
C TRP A 68 -13.90 -3.26 12.86
N THR A 69 -14.03 -4.59 12.87
CA THR A 69 -14.84 -5.30 13.87
C THR A 69 -14.38 -4.95 15.28
N GLY A 70 -15.31 -4.56 16.17
CA GLY A 70 -14.99 -4.17 17.55
C GLY A 70 -14.90 -2.66 17.81
N ALA A 71 -15.54 -1.83 16.98
CA ALA A 71 -15.61 -0.37 17.12
C ALA A 71 -14.24 0.35 17.04
N VAL A 72 -13.27 -0.25 16.36
CA VAL A 72 -11.99 0.41 16.08
C VAL A 72 -12.14 1.21 14.79
N HIS A 73 -11.97 2.52 14.92
CA HIS A 73 -11.90 3.46 13.81
C HIS A 73 -10.46 3.95 13.68
N ALA A 74 -9.87 3.78 12.51
CA ALA A 74 -8.52 4.26 12.25
C ALA A 74 -8.31 4.53 10.77
N TRP A 75 -7.66 5.66 10.49
CA TRP A 75 -7.09 5.92 9.19
C TRP A 75 -5.99 4.91 8.86
N GLY A 76 -6.04 4.37 7.65
CA GLY A 76 -5.00 3.45 7.18
C GLY A 76 -5.30 2.85 5.84
N VAL A 77 -4.46 1.90 5.42
CA VAL A 77 -4.62 1.16 4.18
C VAL A 77 -5.23 -0.21 4.45
N ALA A 78 -6.17 -0.62 3.59
CA ALA A 78 -6.76 -1.95 3.61
C ALA A 78 -7.08 -2.42 2.19
N VAL A 79 -7.34 -3.73 2.04
CA VAL A 79 -8.07 -4.23 0.88
C VAL A 79 -9.55 -4.03 1.14
N CYS A 80 -10.21 -3.24 0.31
CA CYS A 80 -11.64 -2.97 0.41
C CYS A 80 -12.41 -3.55 -0.76
N SER A 81 -13.63 -4.03 -0.49
CA SER A 81 -14.60 -4.33 -1.53
C SER A 81 -15.24 -3.05 -2.05
N THR A 82 -15.27 -2.90 -3.37
CA THR A 82 -16.05 -1.85 -4.03
C THR A 82 -17.49 -2.36 -4.16
N SER A 83 -18.29 -2.16 -3.11
CA SER A 83 -19.73 -2.40 -3.22
C SER A 83 -20.37 -1.36 -4.14
N PRO A 84 -21.38 -1.70 -4.95
CA PRO A 84 -22.18 -0.72 -5.70
C PRO A 84 -22.86 0.33 -4.80
N THR A 85 -22.96 0.07 -3.49
CA THR A 85 -23.52 1.00 -2.50
C THR A 85 -22.55 2.12 -2.07
N GLY A 86 -21.32 2.16 -2.59
CA GLY A 86 -20.38 3.26 -2.40
C GLY A 86 -19.63 3.28 -1.06
N THR A 87 -19.88 2.33 -0.15
CA THR A 87 -19.12 2.20 1.09
C THR A 87 -17.86 1.36 0.84
N LEU A 88 -16.68 1.97 0.94
CA LEU A 88 -15.39 1.28 0.91
C LEU A 88 -15.21 0.50 2.21
N ARG A 89 -15.76 -0.72 2.25
CA ARG A 89 -15.63 -1.59 3.42
C ARG A 89 -14.25 -2.22 3.44
N ALA A 90 -13.48 -2.01 4.51
CA ALA A 90 -12.27 -2.76 4.76
C ALA A 90 -12.59 -4.25 5.02
N ASP A 91 -12.08 -5.12 4.15
CA ASP A 91 -12.27 -6.56 4.29
C ASP A 91 -11.02 -7.22 4.89
N TRP A 92 -9.82 -6.76 4.50
CA TRP A 92 -8.57 -7.34 4.97
C TRP A 92 -7.46 -6.32 5.18
N HIS A 93 -6.75 -6.49 6.30
CA HIS A 93 -5.39 -5.98 6.46
C HIS A 93 -4.44 -6.58 5.41
N LEU A 94 -3.47 -5.80 4.94
CA LEU A 94 -2.53 -6.20 3.87
C LEU A 94 -1.76 -7.47 4.25
N ALA A 95 -1.30 -7.56 5.50
CA ALA A 95 -0.55 -8.70 6.01
C ALA A 95 -1.41 -9.97 6.20
N LYS A 96 -2.74 -9.85 6.17
CA LYS A 96 -3.69 -10.95 6.46
C LYS A 96 -4.42 -11.46 5.21
N VAL A 97 -4.11 -10.94 4.03
CA VAL A 97 -4.68 -11.45 2.77
C VAL A 97 -4.29 -12.90 2.50
N SER A 98 -5.09 -13.58 1.66
CA SER A 98 -4.82 -14.97 1.26
C SER A 98 -3.46 -15.12 0.56
N ARG A 99 -2.91 -16.34 0.53
CA ARG A 99 -1.65 -16.63 -0.17
C ARG A 99 -1.69 -16.24 -1.64
N GLU A 100 -2.84 -16.44 -2.27
CA GLU A 100 -3.07 -16.09 -3.68
C GLU A 100 -3.09 -14.57 -3.91
N ARG A 101 -3.61 -13.79 -2.94
CA ARG A 101 -3.71 -12.33 -3.08
C ARG A 101 -2.43 -11.60 -2.74
N LEU A 102 -1.63 -12.19 -1.86
CA LEU A 102 -0.36 -11.62 -1.41
C LEU A 102 0.53 -11.08 -2.55
N PRO A 103 0.83 -11.84 -3.62
CA PRO A 103 1.63 -11.31 -4.74
C PRO A 103 0.95 -10.15 -5.48
N ARG A 104 -0.39 -10.13 -5.57
CA ARG A 104 -1.13 -9.03 -6.21
C ARG A 104 -1.03 -7.74 -5.39
N VAL A 105 -1.18 -7.83 -4.07
CA VAL A 105 -1.01 -6.69 -3.16
C VAL A 105 0.38 -6.10 -3.30
N VAL A 106 1.41 -6.95 -3.29
CA VAL A 106 2.80 -6.48 -3.38
C VAL A 106 3.05 -5.82 -4.74
N ALA A 107 2.69 -6.47 -5.85
CA ALA A 107 2.85 -5.91 -7.18
C ALA A 107 2.11 -4.58 -7.40
N ALA A 108 1.05 -4.31 -6.62
CA ALA A 108 0.28 -3.08 -6.68
C ALA A 108 0.91 -1.91 -5.89
N LEU A 109 1.87 -2.16 -5.00
CA LEU A 109 2.46 -1.14 -4.14
C LEU A 109 3.10 0.04 -4.90
N PRO A 110 3.89 -0.17 -5.98
CA PRO A 110 4.52 0.95 -6.69
C PRO A 110 3.49 1.91 -7.31
N GLN A 111 2.41 1.37 -7.89
CA GLN A 111 1.31 2.16 -8.42
C GLN A 111 0.55 2.88 -7.30
N PHE A 112 0.19 2.15 -6.23
CA PHE A 112 -0.51 2.71 -5.08
C PHE A 112 0.22 3.91 -4.49
N PHE A 113 1.52 3.79 -4.21
CA PHE A 113 2.28 4.89 -3.61
C PHE A 113 2.47 6.06 -4.56
N ARG A 114 2.67 5.83 -5.86
CA ARG A 114 2.77 6.90 -6.85
C ARG A 114 1.48 7.73 -6.91
N GLU A 115 0.33 7.06 -6.98
CA GLU A 115 -0.98 7.73 -7.04
C GLU A 115 -1.30 8.46 -5.72
N TYR A 116 -1.09 7.80 -4.57
CA TYR A 116 -1.40 8.41 -3.29
C TYR A 116 -0.47 9.56 -2.93
N ALA A 117 0.83 9.47 -3.24
CA ALA A 117 1.76 10.57 -3.03
C ALA A 117 1.40 11.80 -3.90
N ALA A 118 1.07 11.60 -5.18
CA ALA A 118 0.63 12.69 -6.05
C ALA A 118 -0.64 13.36 -5.52
N LEU A 119 -1.60 12.58 -5.02
CA LEU A 119 -2.82 13.09 -4.39
C LEU A 119 -2.51 13.89 -3.12
N ALA A 120 -1.66 13.36 -2.25
CA ALA A 120 -1.27 14.00 -0.99
C ALA A 120 -0.54 15.32 -1.23
N VAL A 121 0.38 15.39 -2.20
CA VAL A 121 1.05 16.64 -2.59
C VAL A 121 0.05 17.64 -3.15
N GLY A 122 -0.86 17.20 -4.01
CA GLY A 122 -1.87 18.08 -4.62
C GLY A 122 -2.85 18.70 -3.62
N GLN A 123 -3.17 18.01 -2.52
CA GLN A 123 -4.16 18.48 -1.55
C GLN A 123 -3.55 19.06 -0.26
N ALA A 124 -2.44 18.49 0.21
CA ALA A 124 -1.81 18.87 1.47
C ALA A 124 -0.47 19.60 1.28
N GLY A 125 0.01 19.75 0.04
CA GLY A 125 1.28 20.41 -0.26
C GLY A 125 2.49 19.66 0.30
N GLU A 126 3.50 20.42 0.73
CA GLU A 126 4.80 19.88 1.17
C GLU A 126 4.84 19.44 2.65
N ARG A 127 3.71 19.02 3.23
CA ARG A 127 3.71 18.44 4.59
C ARG A 127 4.69 17.28 4.67
N ALA A 128 5.26 17.07 5.87
CA ALA A 128 6.19 15.97 6.13
C ALA A 128 5.60 14.61 5.72
N SER A 129 4.31 14.39 5.92
CA SER A 129 3.62 13.15 5.50
C SER A 129 3.51 13.01 3.98
N SER A 130 3.23 14.10 3.25
CA SER A 130 3.22 14.11 1.77
C SER A 130 4.61 13.82 1.21
N GLN A 131 5.64 14.47 1.77
CA GLN A 131 7.03 14.23 1.38
C GLN A 131 7.47 12.80 1.71
N ARG A 132 7.00 12.26 2.85
CA ARG A 132 7.29 10.87 3.21
C ARG A 132 6.64 9.89 2.23
N LEU A 133 5.41 10.14 1.78
CA LEU A 133 4.77 9.33 0.74
C LEU A 133 5.54 9.40 -0.60
N LEU A 134 6.01 10.59 -1.00
CA LEU A 134 6.85 10.75 -2.19
C LEU A 134 8.13 9.91 -2.10
N SER A 135 8.87 10.00 -0.99
CA SER A 135 10.10 9.21 -0.83
C SER A 135 9.86 7.70 -0.86
N ILE A 136 8.71 7.23 -0.34
CA ILE A 136 8.33 5.81 -0.43
C ILE A 136 8.00 5.44 -1.87
N ALA A 137 7.27 6.31 -2.58
CA ALA A 137 6.94 6.09 -3.99
C ALA A 137 8.20 6.01 -4.84
N GLU A 138 9.15 6.92 -4.67
CA GLU A 138 10.45 6.90 -5.35
C GLU A 138 11.17 5.57 -5.09
N LEU A 139 11.37 5.22 -3.81
CA LEU A 139 12.05 3.99 -3.41
C LEU A 139 11.46 2.72 -4.04
N LEU A 140 10.12 2.61 -4.07
CA LEU A 140 9.45 1.42 -4.59
C LEU A 140 9.35 1.38 -6.12
N ASN A 141 9.63 2.49 -6.82
CA ASN A 141 9.67 2.56 -8.28
C ASN A 141 11.11 2.52 -8.83
N GLU A 142 12.13 2.65 -7.97
CA GLU A 142 13.53 2.47 -8.33
C GLU A 142 13.84 1.00 -8.64
N THR A 143 14.07 0.71 -9.92
CA THR A 143 14.55 -0.61 -10.34
C THR A 143 16.01 -0.76 -9.93
N THR A 144 16.34 -1.73 -9.09
CA THR A 144 17.73 -2.08 -8.81
C THR A 144 18.40 -2.65 -10.07
N GLY A 145 19.09 -1.78 -10.81
CA GLY A 145 20.08 -2.16 -11.84
C GLY A 145 19.58 -2.21 -13.28
N THR A 146 19.77 -1.12 -14.02
CA THR A 146 20.33 -1.25 -15.36
C THR A 146 21.83 -1.53 -15.16
N PRO A 147 22.42 -2.62 -15.68
CA PRO A 147 23.86 -2.63 -15.84
C PRO A 147 24.18 -1.47 -16.79
N ARG A 148 24.96 -0.49 -16.31
CA ARG A 148 25.63 0.44 -17.23
C ARG A 148 26.53 -0.42 -18.11
N SER A 149 26.02 -0.81 -19.27
CA SER A 149 26.81 -1.37 -20.35
C SER A 149 27.92 -0.37 -20.66
N ARG A 150 29.12 -0.92 -20.83
CA ARG A 150 30.41 -0.25 -21.00
C ARG A 150 30.40 0.82 -22.08
#